data_AF-A0A8H8CKZ5-F1
#
_entry.id   AF-A0A8H8CKZ5-F1
#
_cell.length_a   1.000
_cell.length_b   1.000
_cell.length_c   1.000
_cell.angle_alpha   90.00
_cell.angle_beta   90.00
_cell.angle_gamma   90.00
#
_symmetry.space_group_name_H-M   'P 1'
#
loop_
_entity.id
_entity.type
_entity.pdbx_description
1 polymer ?
#
loop_
_entity_poly.entity_id
_entity_poly.type
_entity_poly.pdbx_seq_one_letter_code
_entity_poly.pdbx_strand_id
1 'polypeptide(L)'
;MASITSVNATKDPLDFDRQCDGSLPLEDMIAYDPTVRKLFQDIDTSKARIWGLTNAYRPHAERVLRILKLDDLIEGLVYCDYLVKDFVCKPEPEYYEMAMKQANVTDPSKCYFVDDNRKNVDAARKLGWAHCVHFCEKGLEAMEGGRIKEIDDAREPGATDNDVIDITTLEDLRTVWPEIFKQS
;
A
#
# COMPACT_ATOMS: atom_id res chain seq x y z
N MET A 1 -10.55 0.21 46.44
CA MET A 1 -9.63 0.77 45.43
C MET A 1 -8.79 -0.37 44.89
N ALA A 2 -9.15 -0.90 43.73
CA ALA A 2 -8.36 -1.91 43.04
C ALA A 2 -7.51 -1.19 42.00
N SER A 3 -6.20 -1.34 42.14
CA SER A 3 -5.18 -0.75 41.28
C SER A 3 -5.37 -1.26 39.85
N ILE A 4 -5.68 -0.36 38.91
CA ILE A 4 -5.52 -0.63 37.49
C ILE A 4 -4.03 -0.53 37.23
N THR A 5 -3.35 -1.69 37.23
CA THR A 5 -1.98 -1.77 36.75
C THR A 5 -2.03 -1.42 35.26
N SER A 6 -1.58 -0.21 34.95
CA SER A 6 -1.26 0.24 33.61
C SER A 6 -0.40 -0.83 32.93
N VAL A 7 -0.96 -1.49 31.92
CA VAL A 7 -0.19 -2.36 31.04
C VAL A 7 0.57 -1.40 30.12
N ASN A 8 1.81 -1.10 30.48
CA ASN A 8 2.76 -0.41 29.62
C ASN A 8 2.93 -1.22 28.32
N ALA A 9 2.18 -0.87 27.29
CA ALA A 9 2.28 -1.45 25.96
C ALA A 9 3.49 -0.86 25.22
N THR A 10 4.70 -1.21 25.63
CA THR A 10 5.82 -1.29 24.69
C THR A 10 5.73 -2.64 24.00
N LYS A 11 4.78 -2.78 23.06
CA LYS A 11 4.65 -4.03 22.29
C LYS A 11 5.84 -4.13 21.35
N ASP A 12 6.64 -5.17 21.52
CA ASP A 12 7.66 -5.57 20.56
C ASP A 12 6.99 -5.67 19.16
N PRO A 13 7.47 -4.93 18.14
CA PRO A 13 6.92 -4.99 16.79
C PRO A 13 6.84 -6.42 16.22
N LEU A 14 7.78 -7.30 16.60
CA LEU A 14 7.75 -8.71 16.19
C LEU A 14 6.65 -9.51 16.90
N ASP A 15 6.37 -9.21 18.17
CA ASP A 15 5.26 -9.82 18.89
C ASP A 15 3.92 -9.32 18.34
N PHE A 16 3.84 -8.06 17.92
CA PHE A 16 2.67 -7.52 17.22
C PHE A 16 2.46 -8.22 15.87
N ASP A 17 3.48 -8.32 15.03
CA ASP A 17 3.42 -9.05 13.75
C ASP A 17 2.90 -10.47 13.94
N ARG A 18 3.49 -11.22 14.88
CA ARG A 18 3.08 -12.60 15.16
C ARG A 18 1.61 -12.71 15.58
N GLN A 19 1.10 -11.75 16.34
CA GLN A 19 -0.27 -11.76 16.88
C GLN A 19 -1.31 -11.14 15.95
N CYS A 20 -0.88 -10.35 14.97
CA CYS A 20 -1.75 -9.68 14.01
C CYS A 20 -1.50 -10.28 12.63
N ASP A 21 -0.66 -9.65 11.82
CA ASP A 21 -0.42 -9.96 10.41
C ASP A 21 0.00 -11.42 10.14
N GLY A 22 0.86 -11.97 11.00
CA GLY A 22 1.34 -13.34 10.91
C GLY A 22 0.32 -14.39 11.34
N SER A 23 -0.68 -14.01 12.13
CA SER A 23 -1.74 -14.92 12.62
C SER A 23 -2.92 -15.08 11.67
N LEU A 24 -3.04 -14.19 10.66
CA LEU A 24 -4.17 -14.19 9.74
C LEU A 24 -4.16 -15.45 8.85
N PRO A 25 -5.31 -16.12 8.64
CA PRO A 25 -5.45 -17.22 7.69
C PRO A 25 -5.59 -16.69 6.26
N LEU A 26 -4.53 -16.05 5.74
CA LEU A 26 -4.57 -15.34 4.46
C LEU A 26 -5.02 -16.21 3.28
N GLU A 27 -4.69 -17.50 3.25
CA GLU A 27 -5.05 -18.40 2.17
C GLU A 27 -6.58 -18.66 2.08
N ASP A 28 -7.31 -18.41 3.16
CA ASP A 28 -8.77 -18.49 3.20
C ASP A 28 -9.43 -17.13 2.93
N MET A 29 -8.66 -16.03 2.99
CA MET A 29 -9.17 -14.65 2.90
C MET A 29 -8.89 -14.00 1.54
N ILE A 30 -7.75 -14.31 0.93
CA ILE A 30 -7.33 -13.75 -0.35
C ILE A 30 -6.96 -14.87 -1.32
N ALA A 31 -7.19 -14.64 -2.61
CA ALA A 31 -6.93 -15.61 -3.64
C ALA A 31 -6.39 -14.94 -4.90
N TYR A 32 -5.71 -15.72 -5.72
CA TYR A 32 -5.28 -15.33 -7.05
C TYR A 32 -6.44 -14.77 -7.89
N ASP A 33 -6.28 -13.53 -8.37
CA ASP A 33 -7.15 -12.92 -9.37
C ASP A 33 -6.39 -12.82 -10.72
N PRO A 34 -6.83 -13.55 -11.77
CA PRO A 34 -6.21 -13.47 -13.09
C PRO A 34 -6.28 -12.08 -13.73
N THR A 35 -7.28 -11.27 -13.39
CA THR A 35 -7.45 -9.91 -13.90
C THR A 35 -6.35 -9.00 -13.34
N VAL A 36 -6.15 -9.05 -12.01
CA VAL A 36 -5.08 -8.30 -11.35
C VAL A 36 -3.71 -8.75 -11.86
N ARG A 37 -3.45 -10.06 -11.96
CA ARG A 37 -2.16 -10.52 -12.52
C ARG A 37 -1.96 -10.03 -13.96
N LYS A 38 -3.01 -10.06 -14.79
CA LYS A 38 -2.95 -9.57 -16.17
C LYS A 38 -2.65 -8.08 -16.25
N LEU A 39 -3.23 -7.26 -15.35
CA LEU A 39 -2.90 -5.84 -15.23
C LEU A 39 -1.39 -5.63 -15.03
N PHE A 40 -0.79 -6.33 -14.07
CA PHE A 40 0.66 -6.22 -13.81
C PHE A 40 1.49 -6.70 -15.02
N GLN A 41 1.07 -7.77 -15.69
CA GLN A 41 1.74 -8.26 -16.89
C GLN A 41 1.63 -7.30 -18.09
N ASP A 42 0.62 -6.43 -18.12
CA ASP A 42 0.41 -5.46 -19.18
C ASP A 42 1.15 -4.15 -18.96
N ILE A 43 1.75 -3.94 -17.79
CA ILE A 43 2.71 -2.87 -17.58
C ILE A 43 3.92 -3.12 -18.50
N ASP A 44 4.32 -2.07 -19.22
CA ASP A 44 5.50 -2.10 -20.08
C ASP A 44 6.75 -1.94 -19.21
N THR A 45 7.45 -3.05 -18.97
CA THR A 45 8.65 -3.08 -18.12
C THR A 45 9.86 -2.35 -18.71
N SER A 46 9.78 -1.91 -19.98
CA SER A 46 10.76 -0.98 -20.55
C SER A 46 10.53 0.48 -20.11
N LYS A 47 9.32 0.79 -19.62
CA LYS A 47 8.90 2.13 -19.19
C LYS A 47 8.79 2.28 -17.67
N ALA A 48 8.31 1.24 -16.99
CA ALA A 48 8.08 1.28 -15.55
C ALA A 48 8.57 0.01 -14.85
N ARG A 49 9.05 0.17 -13.62
CA ARG A 49 9.46 -0.92 -12.72
C ARG A 49 8.43 -1.01 -11.61
N ILE A 50 8.01 -2.21 -11.24
CA ILE A 50 6.93 -2.41 -10.27
C ILE A 50 7.55 -2.70 -8.91
N TRP A 51 7.21 -1.89 -7.91
CA TRP A 51 7.70 -2.02 -6.54
C TRP A 51 6.53 -2.09 -5.56
N GLY A 52 6.62 -2.99 -4.58
CA GLY A 52 5.64 -3.08 -3.48
C GLY A 52 6.05 -2.15 -2.34
N LEU A 53 5.13 -1.30 -1.86
CA LEU A 53 5.35 -0.41 -0.72
C LEU A 53 4.30 -0.67 0.36
N THR A 54 4.71 -1.23 1.50
CA THR A 54 3.80 -1.62 2.59
C THR A 54 4.29 -1.15 3.96
N ASN A 55 3.34 -0.90 4.87
CA ASN A 55 3.64 -0.68 6.29
C ASN A 55 3.75 -2.00 7.08
N ALA A 56 3.42 -3.14 6.46
CA ALA A 56 3.57 -4.45 7.07
C ALA A 56 5.05 -4.91 7.09
N TYR A 57 5.33 -5.96 7.85
CA TYR A 57 6.63 -6.60 7.85
C TYR A 57 6.82 -7.50 6.62
N ARG A 58 8.09 -7.79 6.28
CA ARG A 58 8.46 -8.55 5.09
C ARG A 58 7.79 -9.93 4.97
N PRO A 59 7.74 -10.78 6.01
CA PRO A 59 7.15 -12.12 5.87
C PRO A 59 5.68 -12.09 5.47
N HIS A 60 4.90 -11.16 6.03
CA HIS A 60 3.50 -10.96 5.67
C HIS A 60 3.36 -10.52 4.21
N ALA A 61 4.10 -9.49 3.81
CA ALA A 61 4.05 -8.96 2.45
C ALA A 61 4.43 -10.00 1.38
N GLU A 62 5.49 -10.79 1.62
CA GLU A 62 5.88 -11.87 0.73
C GLU A 62 4.82 -12.99 0.65
N ARG A 63 4.16 -13.31 1.78
CA ARG A 63 3.07 -14.30 1.79
C ARG A 63 1.89 -13.83 0.94
N VAL A 64 1.48 -12.56 1.07
CA VAL A 64 0.43 -11.96 0.23
C VAL A 64 0.79 -12.04 -1.25
N LEU A 65 2.00 -11.61 -1.64
CA LEU A 65 2.44 -11.64 -3.05
C LEU A 65 2.44 -13.08 -3.63
N ARG A 66 2.85 -14.08 -2.85
CA ARG A 66 2.81 -15.49 -3.27
C ARG A 66 1.39 -16.01 -3.47
N ILE A 67 0.45 -15.68 -2.56
CA ILE A 67 -0.96 -16.09 -2.69
C ILE A 67 -1.60 -15.46 -3.93
N LEU A 68 -1.34 -14.17 -4.16
CA LEU A 68 -1.85 -13.43 -5.31
C LEU A 68 -1.12 -13.76 -6.62
N LYS A 69 -0.01 -14.52 -6.56
CA LYS A 69 0.88 -14.81 -7.69
C LYS A 69 1.33 -13.51 -8.36
N LEU A 70 1.94 -12.62 -7.60
CA LEU A 70 2.53 -11.37 -8.08
C LEU A 70 4.02 -11.27 -7.75
N ASP A 71 4.57 -12.22 -6.99
CA ASP A 71 5.95 -12.22 -6.52
C ASP A 71 6.99 -12.24 -7.66
N ASP A 72 6.67 -12.82 -8.81
CA ASP A 72 7.50 -12.81 -10.02
C ASP A 72 7.38 -11.52 -10.85
N LEU A 73 6.41 -10.65 -10.52
CA LEU A 73 6.13 -9.40 -11.25
C LEU A 73 6.58 -8.15 -10.47
N ILE A 74 6.94 -8.29 -9.20
CA ILE A 74 7.48 -7.22 -8.36
C ILE A 74 9.01 -7.24 -8.40
N GLU A 75 9.64 -6.12 -8.75
CA GLU A 75 11.10 -5.97 -8.76
C GLU A 75 11.69 -5.85 -7.35
N GLY A 76 11.00 -5.16 -6.45
CA GLY A 76 11.47 -4.94 -5.08
C GLY A 76 10.35 -4.58 -4.12
N LEU A 77 10.62 -4.76 -2.83
CA LEU A 77 9.67 -4.54 -1.74
C LEU A 77 10.29 -3.58 -0.72
N VAL A 78 9.56 -2.50 -0.43
CA VAL A 78 9.82 -1.58 0.68
C VAL A 78 8.79 -1.90 1.76
N TYR A 79 9.28 -2.21 2.96
CA TYR A 79 8.48 -2.68 4.09
C TYR A 79 8.98 -2.06 5.40
N CYS A 80 8.15 -2.10 6.45
CA CYS A 80 8.58 -1.69 7.78
C CYS A 80 9.46 -2.77 8.39
N ASP A 81 10.77 -2.51 8.53
CA ASP A 81 11.68 -3.49 9.13
C ASP A 81 11.58 -3.45 10.66
N TYR A 82 10.77 -4.36 11.21
CA TYR A 82 10.52 -4.47 12.64
C TYR A 82 11.75 -4.86 13.47
N LEU A 83 12.87 -5.24 12.83
CA LEU A 83 14.16 -5.47 13.49
C LEU A 83 14.95 -4.18 13.69
N VAL A 84 14.61 -3.11 12.96
CA VAL A 84 15.25 -1.81 13.04
C VAL A 84 14.52 -0.97 14.09
N LYS A 85 15.27 -0.44 15.06
CA LYS A 85 14.72 0.53 16.00
C LYS A 85 14.35 1.81 15.26
N ASP A 86 13.18 2.37 15.55
CA ASP A 86 12.68 3.59 14.93
C ASP A 86 12.56 3.45 13.40
N PHE A 87 12.11 2.27 12.94
CA PHE A 87 11.81 2.03 11.52
C PHE A 87 10.81 3.06 11.00
N VAL A 88 10.94 3.41 9.73
CA VAL A 88 10.07 4.39 9.08
C VAL A 88 8.86 3.71 8.44
N CYS A 89 7.73 4.40 8.40
CA CYS A 89 6.50 3.90 7.78
C CYS A 89 5.76 5.02 7.02
N LYS A 90 4.89 4.67 6.07
CA LYS A 90 3.99 5.66 5.46
C LYS A 90 3.07 6.24 6.55
N PRO A 91 2.81 7.56 6.59
CA PRO A 91 3.13 8.59 5.59
C PRO A 91 4.39 9.43 5.88
N GLU A 92 5.36 8.92 6.63
CA GLU A 92 6.58 9.65 6.99
C GLU A 92 7.43 9.95 5.74
N PRO A 93 7.96 11.18 5.57
CA PRO A 93 8.76 11.53 4.40
C PRO A 93 9.94 10.59 4.14
N GLU A 94 10.60 10.17 5.23
CA GLU A 94 11.76 9.30 5.23
C GLU A 94 11.46 7.92 4.61
N TYR A 95 10.20 7.45 4.68
CA TYR A 95 9.78 6.21 4.04
C TYR A 95 9.83 6.31 2.51
N TYR A 96 9.36 7.42 1.93
CA TYR A 96 9.35 7.62 0.48
C TYR A 96 10.77 7.87 -0.05
N GLU A 97 11.60 8.60 0.69
CA GLU A 97 13.02 8.78 0.38
C GLU A 97 13.77 7.44 0.41
N MET A 98 13.51 6.61 1.42
CA MET A 98 14.03 5.25 1.50
C MET A 98 13.58 4.42 0.30
N ALA A 99 12.29 4.49 -0.08
CA ALA A 99 11.76 3.76 -1.22
C ALA A 99 12.46 4.14 -2.54
N MET A 100 12.61 5.45 -2.80
CA MET A 100 13.34 5.95 -3.96
C MET A 100 14.80 5.48 -3.97
N LYS A 101 15.48 5.54 -2.83
CA LYS A 101 16.86 5.09 -2.68
C LYS A 101 17.00 3.60 -2.97
N GLN A 102 16.14 2.74 -2.42
CA GLN A 102 16.16 1.29 -2.67
C GLN A 102 15.86 0.97 -4.13
N ALA A 103 14.92 1.69 -4.75
CA ALA A 103 14.60 1.56 -6.16
C ALA A 103 15.63 2.20 -7.09
N ASN A 104 16.68 2.86 -6.56
CA ASN A 104 17.64 3.65 -7.34
C ASN A 104 16.96 4.68 -8.26
N VAL A 105 15.95 5.37 -7.74
CA VAL A 105 15.26 6.50 -8.38
C VAL A 105 15.71 7.78 -7.70
N THR A 106 16.11 8.79 -8.48
CA THR A 106 16.53 10.10 -7.96
C THR A 106 15.59 11.23 -8.33
N ASP A 107 14.71 11.01 -9.30
CA ASP A 107 13.76 11.99 -9.80
C ASP A 107 12.34 11.61 -9.34
N PRO A 108 11.76 12.31 -8.35
CA PRO A 108 10.45 11.99 -7.82
C PRO A 108 9.34 12.19 -8.86
N SER A 109 9.56 13.01 -9.90
CA SER A 109 8.54 13.20 -10.93
C SER A 109 8.33 11.96 -11.79
N LYS A 110 9.18 10.93 -11.66
CA LYS A 110 9.03 9.63 -12.34
C LYS A 110 8.29 8.58 -11.49
N CYS A 111 7.91 8.93 -10.27
CA CYS A 111 7.24 8.00 -9.37
C CYS A 111 5.73 7.97 -9.62
N TYR A 112 5.23 6.75 -9.79
CA TYR A 112 3.82 6.40 -9.86
C TYR A 112 3.41 5.70 -8.57
N PHE A 113 2.33 6.15 -7.94
CA PHE A 113 1.92 5.66 -6.64
C PHE A 113 0.40 5.57 -6.49
N VAL A 114 -0.03 4.40 -6.06
CA VAL A 114 -1.42 4.08 -5.74
C VAL A 114 -1.44 3.53 -4.32
N ASP A 115 -2.36 4.03 -3.50
CA ASP A 115 -2.54 3.62 -2.11
C ASP A 115 -4.00 3.87 -1.71
N ASP A 116 -4.53 2.99 -0.87
CA ASP A 116 -5.89 3.07 -0.33
C ASP A 116 -6.01 4.09 0.81
N ASN A 117 -4.88 4.47 1.43
CA ASN A 117 -4.87 5.50 2.45
C ASN A 117 -4.49 6.86 1.86
N ARG A 118 -5.47 7.76 1.76
CA ARG A 118 -5.28 9.13 1.25
C ARG A 118 -4.13 9.90 1.89
N LYS A 119 -3.83 9.70 3.19
CA LYS A 119 -2.70 10.37 3.86
C LYS A 119 -1.36 9.96 3.25
N ASN A 120 -1.22 8.71 2.82
CA ASN A 120 -0.03 8.21 2.15
C ASN A 120 0.12 8.85 0.76
N VAL A 121 -0.99 8.97 0.02
CA VAL A 121 -1.00 9.59 -1.32
C VAL A 121 -0.63 11.07 -1.24
N ASP A 122 -1.21 11.81 -0.30
CA ASP A 122 -0.92 13.22 -0.07
C ASP A 122 0.54 13.45 0.34
N ALA A 123 1.12 12.56 1.16
CA ALA A 123 2.52 12.64 1.57
C ALA A 123 3.49 12.42 0.39
N ALA A 124 3.26 11.39 -0.44
CA ALA A 124 4.03 11.15 -1.65
C ALA A 124 3.99 12.39 -2.58
N ARG A 125 2.80 12.96 -2.79
CA ARG A 125 2.62 14.16 -3.62
C ARG A 125 3.37 15.37 -3.08
N LYS A 126 3.35 15.59 -1.75
CA LYS A 126 4.12 16.66 -1.09
C LYS A 126 5.63 16.54 -1.31
N LEU A 127 6.14 15.32 -1.54
CA LEU A 127 7.53 15.05 -1.88
C LEU A 127 7.82 15.09 -3.38
N GLY A 128 6.86 15.50 -4.20
CA GLY A 128 7.04 15.68 -5.64
C GLY A 128 6.82 14.42 -6.47
N TRP A 129 6.23 13.36 -5.89
CA TRP A 129 5.81 12.20 -6.68
C TRP A 129 4.66 12.62 -7.59
N ALA A 130 4.94 12.70 -8.90
CA ALA A 130 4.05 13.38 -9.84
C ALA A 130 2.75 12.62 -10.14
N HIS A 131 2.80 11.29 -10.14
CA HIS A 131 1.69 10.44 -10.56
C HIS A 131 1.11 9.70 -9.35
N CYS A 132 0.23 10.36 -8.61
CA CYS A 132 -0.39 9.82 -7.40
C CYS A 132 -1.90 9.67 -7.58
N VAL A 133 -2.44 8.47 -7.35
CA VAL A 133 -3.89 8.19 -7.33
C VAL A 133 -4.27 7.55 -6.01
N HIS A 134 -5.50 7.79 -5.57
CA HIS A 134 -6.05 7.20 -4.37
C HIS A 134 -6.98 6.04 -4.75
N PHE A 135 -6.69 4.85 -4.25
CA PHE A 135 -7.56 3.69 -4.44
C PHE A 135 -8.71 3.77 -3.44
N CYS A 136 -9.87 4.17 -3.93
CA CYS A 136 -11.02 4.42 -3.11
C CYS A 136 -11.97 3.22 -3.12
N GLU A 137 -12.06 2.53 -1.99
CA GLU A 137 -12.91 1.34 -1.83
C GLU A 137 -14.42 1.64 -1.83
N LYS A 138 -14.84 2.89 -2.10
CA LYS A 138 -16.27 3.27 -2.20
C LYS A 138 -17.03 2.31 -3.10
N GLY A 139 -18.09 1.71 -2.55
CA GLY A 139 -18.97 0.80 -3.28
C GLY A 139 -18.51 -0.65 -3.33
N LEU A 140 -17.32 -0.98 -2.81
CA LEU A 140 -17.00 -2.36 -2.42
C LEU A 140 -17.66 -2.60 -1.06
N GLU A 141 -18.58 -3.56 -0.99
CA GLU A 141 -19.17 -3.98 0.28
C GLU A 141 -18.08 -4.60 1.16
N ALA A 142 -17.42 -3.79 1.99
CA ALA A 142 -16.43 -4.28 2.95
C ALA A 142 -17.15 -4.97 4.11
N MET A 143 -16.97 -6.30 4.24
CA MET A 143 -17.42 -7.05 5.42
C MET A 143 -16.37 -6.98 6.53
N GLU A 144 -16.49 -6.03 7.44
CA GLU A 144 -15.78 -6.07 8.73
C GLU A 144 -16.69 -6.63 9.83
N GLY A 145 -16.31 -7.77 10.42
CA GLY A 145 -16.92 -8.28 11.65
C GLY A 145 -18.42 -8.61 11.57
N GLY A 146 -18.94 -8.91 10.37
CA GLY A 146 -20.35 -9.27 10.16
C GLY A 146 -21.34 -8.11 10.22
N ARG A 147 -20.88 -6.86 10.08
CA ARG A 147 -21.75 -5.68 9.91
C ARG A 147 -21.37 -4.95 8.64
N ILE A 148 -22.36 -4.73 7.76
CA ILE A 148 -22.21 -3.80 6.64
C ILE A 148 -22.02 -2.41 7.25
N LYS A 149 -20.87 -1.80 7.01
CA LYS A 149 -20.64 -0.38 7.24
C LYS A 149 -20.42 0.26 5.88
N GLU A 150 -21.24 1.25 5.55
CA GLU A 150 -20.84 2.25 4.58
C GLU A 150 -19.62 2.98 5.17
N ILE A 151 -18.49 2.95 4.46
CA ILE A 151 -17.32 3.72 4.86
C ILE A 151 -17.70 5.20 4.62
N ASP A 152 -17.85 5.95 5.71
CA ASP A 152 -18.23 7.37 5.68
C ASP A 152 -17.13 8.18 4.99
N ASP A 153 -17.58 8.96 4.00
CA ASP A 153 -16.81 9.64 2.98
C ASP A 153 -16.48 11.09 3.33
N ALA A 154 -16.69 11.49 4.57
CA ALA A 154 -16.23 12.78 5.04
C ALA A 154 -14.71 12.84 4.91
N ARG A 155 -14.21 13.61 3.93
CA ARG A 155 -12.82 14.10 3.93
C ARG A 155 -12.54 14.55 5.36
N GLU A 156 -11.55 13.91 6.00
CA GLU A 156 -11.21 14.28 7.38
C GLU A 156 -11.02 15.81 7.43
N PRO A 157 -11.56 16.49 8.45
CA PRO A 157 -11.38 17.93 8.60
C PRO A 157 -9.89 18.30 8.50
N GLY A 158 -9.51 19.02 7.43
CA GLY A 158 -8.12 19.38 7.15
C GLY A 158 -7.43 18.56 6.04
N ALA A 159 -8.14 17.65 5.36
CA ALA A 159 -7.65 17.01 4.14
C ALA A 159 -7.25 18.07 3.10
N THR A 160 -6.08 17.89 2.49
CA THR A 160 -5.55 18.81 1.48
C THR A 160 -6.49 18.81 0.27
N ASP A 161 -7.02 19.98 -0.11
CA ASP A 161 -7.73 20.09 -1.37
C ASP A 161 -6.70 20.01 -2.50
N ASN A 162 -6.71 18.89 -3.23
CA ASN A 162 -5.79 18.64 -4.33
C ASN A 162 -6.50 17.85 -5.44
N ASP A 163 -5.85 17.82 -6.61
CA ASP A 163 -6.25 17.19 -7.86
C ASP A 163 -5.93 15.69 -7.92
N VAL A 164 -5.77 15.02 -6.76
CA VAL A 164 -5.58 13.57 -6.72
C VAL A 164 -6.83 12.88 -7.26
N ILE A 165 -6.61 11.99 -8.23
CA ILE A 165 -7.67 11.20 -8.86
C ILE A 165 -8.00 10.02 -7.96
N ASP A 166 -9.28 9.84 -7.66
CA ASP A 166 -9.80 8.64 -7.01
C ASP A 166 -10.10 7.58 -8.09
N ILE A 167 -9.61 6.36 -7.89
CA ILE A 167 -9.96 5.18 -8.69
C ILE A 167 -10.70 4.17 -7.80
N THR A 168 -11.58 3.35 -8.36
CA THR A 168 -12.31 2.33 -7.57
C THR A 168 -11.89 0.92 -7.93
N THR A 169 -11.20 0.74 -9.06
CA THR A 169 -10.60 -0.52 -9.48
C THR A 169 -9.18 -0.31 -9.98
N LEU A 170 -8.33 -1.33 -9.90
CA LEU A 170 -6.96 -1.24 -10.44
C LEU A 170 -6.95 -1.14 -11.98
N GLU A 171 -8.03 -1.54 -12.67
CA GLU A 171 -8.15 -1.38 -14.12
C GLU A 171 -8.25 0.09 -14.55
N ASP A 172 -8.74 0.98 -13.66
CA ASP A 172 -8.77 2.42 -13.92
C ASP A 172 -7.36 2.99 -14.17
N LEU A 173 -6.31 2.32 -13.68
CA LEU A 173 -4.91 2.67 -13.95
C LEU A 173 -4.59 2.73 -15.45
N ARG A 174 -5.24 1.91 -16.27
CA ARG A 174 -5.07 1.95 -17.74
C ARG A 174 -5.59 3.24 -18.36
N THR A 175 -6.56 3.88 -17.70
CA THR A 175 -7.15 5.15 -18.15
C THR A 175 -6.37 6.34 -17.61
N VAL A 176 -5.94 6.30 -16.35
CA VAL A 176 -5.23 7.41 -15.71
C VAL A 176 -3.74 7.46 -16.08
N TRP A 177 -3.11 6.30 -16.33
CA TRP A 177 -1.70 6.18 -16.70
C TRP A 177 -1.51 5.32 -17.96
N PRO A 178 -2.18 5.62 -19.09
CA PRO A 178 -2.11 4.79 -20.29
C PRO A 178 -0.68 4.64 -20.83
N GLU A 179 0.20 5.59 -20.54
CA GLU A 179 1.57 5.65 -21.03
C GLU A 179 2.47 4.52 -20.49
N ILE A 180 2.21 4.00 -19.29
CA ILE A 180 3.02 2.94 -18.66
C ILE A 180 2.58 1.52 -19.06
N PHE A 181 1.45 1.38 -19.76
CA PHE A 181 0.97 0.10 -20.26
C PHE A 181 1.48 -0.17 -21.68
N LYS A 182 1.53 -1.47 -22.04
CA LYS A 182 1.82 -1.92 -23.41
C LYS A 182 0.74 -1.41 -24.35
N GLN A 183 1.16 -0.79 -25.45
CA GLN A 183 0.24 -0.40 -26.51
C GLN A 183 -0.06 -1.62 -27.39
N SER A 184 -1.34 -1.83 -27.69
CA SER A 184 -1.82 -2.87 -28.60
C SER A 184 -1.39 -2.63 -30.05
#